data_AF-A0A8T7C076-F1
#
_entry.id   AF-A0A8T7C076-F1
#
_cell.length_a   1.000
_cell.length_b   1.000
_cell.length_c   1.000
_cell.angle_alpha   90.00
_cell.angle_beta   90.00
_cell.angle_gamma   90.00
#
_symmetry.space_group_name_H-M   'P 1'
#
loop_
_entity.id
_entity.type
_entity.pdbx_description
1 polymer ?
#
loop_
_entity_poly.entity_id
_entity_poly.type
_entity_poly.pdbx_seq_one_letter_code
_entity_poly.pdbx_strand_id
1 'polypeptide(L)'
;MAEQKTIRIGGASGYWGEAAFATRQLVESGGLDYLVYDYLAEITLSIMARARAANPDMGYAPDFVTTALAPNIEQIAAQGIKVISNAGGVNPRACAAAVTKMVQDHGLALQVAVISGDDLMARAPEFAAGDVREMFSGVAFPAVDRIASINAYLGAAAIAVALRDGADIVITGRGVDSAVTLGACLAEFDWEPDDFDRLAQACVAGHLIECGPQVTGGNFTDWRDVGDGFVDIGYPIAEIQTDGVFTLTKPANTGGLVTVGSTAEQLLYEIGDPQRYLLPDVACDFTQVKIKQIDPERVQVSGAMGTPPPDQYKVSATYIDGYKAAM
;
A
#
# COMPACT_ATOMS: atom_id res chain seq x y z
N MET A 1 9.55 -19.47 -26.81
CA MET A 1 8.62 -18.86 -25.83
C MET A 1 9.28 -17.56 -25.44
N ALA A 2 8.56 -16.43 -25.50
CA ALA A 2 9.12 -15.17 -25.02
C ALA A 2 9.48 -15.31 -23.53
N GLU A 3 10.60 -14.73 -23.12
CA GLU A 3 11.06 -14.77 -21.73
C GLU A 3 10.02 -14.05 -20.85
N GLN A 4 9.50 -14.73 -19.82
CA GLN A 4 8.53 -14.12 -18.90
C GLN A 4 9.26 -13.10 -18.01
N LYS A 5 8.95 -11.82 -18.19
CA LYS A 5 9.43 -10.75 -17.30
C LYS A 5 8.85 -10.97 -15.91
N THR A 6 9.71 -10.89 -14.91
CA THR A 6 9.37 -10.96 -13.48
C THR A 6 9.85 -9.67 -12.81
N ILE A 7 9.03 -9.06 -11.96
CA ILE A 7 9.41 -7.92 -11.12
C ILE A 7 9.40 -8.32 -9.65
N ARG A 8 10.30 -7.76 -8.84
CA ARG A 8 10.45 -8.03 -7.41
C ARG A 8 10.04 -6.81 -6.60
N ILE A 9 8.97 -6.96 -5.81
CA ILE A 9 8.37 -5.88 -5.01
C ILE A 9 8.49 -6.23 -3.53
N GLY A 10 9.15 -5.37 -2.75
CA GLY A 10 9.23 -5.48 -1.30
C GLY A 10 8.15 -4.66 -0.59
N GLY A 11 7.35 -5.29 0.27
CA GLY A 11 6.38 -4.61 1.12
C GLY A 11 7.07 -4.09 2.39
N ALA A 12 7.25 -2.77 2.51
CA ALA A 12 8.13 -2.16 3.51
C ALA A 12 7.39 -1.49 4.68
N SER A 13 6.05 -1.58 4.72
CA SER A 13 5.26 -1.15 5.87
C SER A 13 3.88 -1.81 5.96
N GLY A 14 3.29 -1.81 7.15
CA GLY A 14 1.88 -2.17 7.36
C GLY A 14 1.01 -1.10 8.00
N TYR A 15 1.59 -0.08 8.62
CA TYR A 15 0.88 0.99 9.31
C TYR A 15 1.82 2.17 9.63
N TRP A 16 1.25 3.29 10.05
CA TRP A 16 2.05 4.42 10.54
C TRP A 16 2.65 4.18 11.93
N GLY A 17 3.99 4.23 12.02
CA GLY A 17 4.75 3.83 13.21
C GLY A 17 5.40 2.45 13.09
N GLU A 18 5.53 1.92 11.89
CA GLU A 18 6.21 0.65 11.60
C GLU A 18 7.70 0.66 11.96
N ALA A 19 8.27 -0.55 12.12
CA ALA A 19 9.66 -0.77 12.41
C ALA A 19 10.63 -0.20 11.35
N ALA A 20 11.56 0.65 11.80
CA ALA A 20 12.56 1.31 10.97
C ALA A 20 13.46 0.35 10.15
N PHE A 21 13.62 -0.90 10.58
CA PHE A 21 14.53 -1.84 9.93
C PHE A 21 13.97 -2.49 8.66
N ALA A 22 12.66 -2.38 8.40
CA ALA A 22 11.98 -3.00 7.25
C ALA A 22 12.63 -2.64 5.92
N THR A 23 12.81 -1.33 5.67
CA THR A 23 13.41 -0.83 4.42
C THR A 23 14.86 -1.31 4.27
N ARG A 24 15.65 -1.21 5.33
CA ARG A 24 17.05 -1.61 5.31
C ARG A 24 17.19 -3.09 4.94
N GLN A 25 16.43 -3.95 5.59
CA GLN A 25 16.46 -5.40 5.37
C GLN A 25 16.13 -5.76 3.90
N LEU A 26 15.11 -5.12 3.33
CA LEU A 26 14.70 -5.31 1.94
C LEU A 26 15.76 -4.81 0.95
N VAL A 27 16.30 -3.60 1.17
CA VAL A 27 17.31 -2.98 0.30
C VAL A 27 18.65 -3.72 0.36
N GLU A 28 19.07 -4.20 1.53
CA GLU A 28 20.29 -5.00 1.72
C GLU A 28 20.16 -6.41 1.10
N SER A 29 18.94 -6.95 0.98
CA SER A 29 18.71 -8.26 0.35
C SER A 29 19.01 -8.28 -1.16
N GLY A 30 18.92 -7.11 -1.80
CA GLY A 30 19.31 -6.89 -3.19
C GLY A 30 18.31 -7.40 -4.24
N GLY A 31 18.36 -6.75 -5.40
CA GLY A 31 17.61 -7.14 -6.60
C GLY A 31 16.10 -6.88 -6.53
N LEU A 32 15.67 -5.92 -5.72
CA LEU A 32 14.30 -5.40 -5.80
C LEU A 32 14.20 -4.42 -6.96
N ASP A 33 13.06 -4.44 -7.64
CA ASP A 33 12.71 -3.42 -8.62
C ASP A 33 11.91 -2.29 -7.93
N TYR A 34 11.07 -2.66 -6.95
CA TYR A 34 10.18 -1.76 -6.24
C TYR A 34 10.19 -1.96 -4.73
N LEU A 35 10.04 -0.85 -4.01
CA LEU A 35 9.62 -0.80 -2.62
C LEU A 35 8.27 -0.12 -2.52
N VAL A 36 7.33 -0.78 -1.84
CA VAL A 36 6.00 -0.25 -1.61
C VAL A 36 5.75 -0.03 -0.13
N TYR A 37 5.04 1.06 0.18
CA TYR A 37 4.70 1.43 1.54
C TYR A 37 3.21 1.75 1.65
N ASP A 38 2.55 1.01 2.53
CA ASP A 38 1.22 1.32 3.03
C ASP A 38 1.29 1.80 4.50
N TYR A 39 0.86 3.04 4.72
CA TYR A 39 0.87 3.73 6.01
C TYR A 39 -0.54 4.01 6.56
N LEU A 40 -1.59 3.84 5.73
CA LEU A 40 -2.86 4.50 5.98
C LEU A 40 -3.97 3.53 6.40
N ALA A 41 -4.38 3.61 7.66
CA ALA A 41 -5.69 3.16 8.12
C ALA A 41 -6.69 4.33 8.20
N GLU A 42 -7.98 4.05 8.34
CA GLU A 42 -9.02 5.08 8.51
C GLU A 42 -8.73 5.98 9.71
N ILE A 43 -8.24 5.41 10.82
CA ILE A 43 -7.89 6.17 12.03
C ILE A 43 -6.72 7.12 11.78
N THR A 44 -5.74 6.72 10.97
CA THR A 44 -4.54 7.50 10.66
C THR A 44 -4.89 8.82 9.99
N LEU A 45 -5.88 8.82 9.08
CA LEU A 45 -6.34 10.04 8.41
C LEU A 45 -6.85 11.10 9.41
N SER A 46 -7.55 10.68 10.47
CA SER A 46 -8.05 11.61 11.48
C SER A 46 -6.92 12.30 12.26
N ILE A 47 -5.85 11.56 12.54
CA ILE A 47 -4.66 12.08 13.23
C ILE A 47 -3.93 13.07 12.31
N MET A 48 -3.77 12.71 11.04
CA MET A 48 -3.12 13.56 10.04
C MET A 48 -3.94 14.82 9.73
N ALA A 49 -5.26 14.73 9.67
CA ALA A 49 -6.15 15.89 9.54
C ALA A 49 -5.98 16.88 10.70
N ARG A 50 -5.93 16.37 11.93
CA ARG A 50 -5.65 17.21 13.12
C ARG A 50 -4.25 17.83 13.04
N ALA A 51 -3.24 17.10 12.59
CA ALA A 51 -1.90 17.63 12.41
C ALA A 51 -1.85 18.75 11.37
N ARG A 52 -2.51 18.57 10.21
CA ARG A 52 -2.62 19.58 9.15
C ARG A 52 -3.37 20.83 9.61
N ALA A 53 -4.40 20.68 10.43
CA ALA A 53 -5.15 21.81 11.00
C ALA A 53 -4.28 22.64 11.96
N ALA A 54 -3.37 22.01 12.70
CA ALA A 54 -2.44 22.70 13.59
C ALA A 54 -1.24 23.31 12.84
N ASN A 55 -0.76 22.65 11.79
CA ASN A 55 0.32 23.10 10.94
C ASN A 55 0.02 22.72 9.47
N PRO A 56 -0.16 23.69 8.55
CA PRO A 56 -0.52 23.42 7.15
C PRO A 56 0.56 22.62 6.37
N ASP A 57 1.80 22.57 6.86
CA ASP A 57 2.88 21.79 6.26
C ASP A 57 2.88 20.31 6.75
N MET A 58 1.96 19.93 7.64
CA MET A 58 1.79 18.55 8.13
C MET A 58 0.59 17.85 7.48
N GLY A 59 0.30 16.62 7.90
CA GLY A 59 -0.78 15.80 7.34
C GLY A 59 -0.31 14.61 6.50
N TYR A 60 0.96 14.25 6.63
CA TYR A 60 1.61 13.07 6.05
C TYR A 60 2.43 12.35 7.12
N ALA A 61 2.94 11.16 6.84
CA ALA A 61 3.78 10.37 7.75
C ALA A 61 5.25 10.87 7.73
N PRO A 62 5.74 11.57 8.76
CA PRO A 62 7.08 12.19 8.72
C PRO A 62 8.22 11.17 8.80
N ASP A 63 7.98 10.07 9.52
CA ASP A 63 8.85 8.91 9.65
C ASP A 63 9.11 8.18 8.33
N PHE A 64 8.20 8.24 7.36
CA PHE A 64 8.49 7.81 5.99
C PHE A 64 9.70 8.55 5.41
N VAL A 65 9.78 9.87 5.65
CA VAL A 65 10.89 10.70 5.16
C VAL A 65 12.14 10.47 5.99
N THR A 66 12.03 10.60 7.32
CA THR A 66 13.21 10.67 8.20
C THR A 66 13.79 9.31 8.58
N THR A 67 12.95 8.28 8.66
CA THR A 67 13.31 7.00 9.26
C THR A 67 13.36 5.88 8.22
N ALA A 68 12.38 5.85 7.30
CA ALA A 68 12.34 4.83 6.25
C ALA A 68 13.24 5.20 5.06
N LEU A 69 13.04 6.37 4.45
CA LEU A 69 13.77 6.74 3.23
C LEU A 69 15.17 7.30 3.49
N ALA A 70 15.32 8.36 4.31
CA ALA A 70 16.60 9.07 4.43
C ALA A 70 17.80 8.16 4.73
N PRO A 71 17.74 7.17 5.64
CA PRO A 71 18.88 6.30 5.92
C PRO A 71 19.25 5.35 4.77
N ASN A 72 18.31 5.11 3.83
CA ASN A 72 18.43 4.09 2.79
C ASN A 72 18.49 4.69 1.37
N ILE A 73 18.28 6.00 1.22
CA ILE A 73 18.03 6.65 -0.08
C ILE A 73 19.21 6.52 -1.06
N GLU A 74 20.44 6.57 -0.57
CA GLU A 74 21.65 6.41 -1.40
C GLU A 74 21.73 5.01 -2.00
N GLN A 75 21.40 3.98 -1.20
CA GLN A 75 21.42 2.60 -1.65
C GLN A 75 20.22 2.29 -2.56
N ILE A 76 19.04 2.85 -2.27
CA ILE A 76 17.86 2.81 -3.15
C ILE A 76 18.23 3.39 -4.52
N ALA A 77 18.85 4.56 -4.56
CA ALA A 77 19.28 5.22 -5.79
C ALA A 77 20.35 4.42 -6.54
N ALA A 78 21.36 3.90 -5.83
CA ALA A 78 22.45 3.12 -6.43
C ALA A 78 21.96 1.81 -7.07
N GLN A 79 20.91 1.20 -6.50
CA GLN A 79 20.29 -0.01 -7.04
C GLN A 79 19.20 0.28 -8.08
N GLY A 80 18.78 1.54 -8.25
CA GLY A 80 17.70 1.92 -9.16
C GLY A 80 16.30 1.47 -8.70
N ILE A 81 16.12 1.24 -7.40
CA ILE A 81 14.85 0.79 -6.82
C ILE A 81 13.83 1.94 -6.88
N LYS A 82 12.64 1.65 -7.41
CA LYS A 82 11.52 2.60 -7.44
C LYS A 82 10.72 2.53 -6.13
N VAL A 83 10.23 3.68 -5.65
CA VAL A 83 9.48 3.78 -4.40
C VAL A 83 8.05 4.23 -4.67
N ILE A 84 7.07 3.54 -4.08
CA ILE A 84 5.65 3.92 -4.17
C ILE A 84 5.08 3.94 -2.75
N SER A 85 4.43 5.04 -2.36
CA SER A 85 3.96 5.19 -0.98
C SER A 85 2.68 6.02 -0.87
N ASN A 86 1.76 5.59 -0.01
CA ASN A 86 0.60 6.38 0.40
C ASN A 86 0.86 7.22 1.67
N ALA A 87 2.12 7.34 2.10
CA ALA A 87 2.53 8.16 3.25
C ALA A 87 2.12 9.64 3.17
N GLY A 88 1.70 10.11 1.99
CA GLY A 88 1.21 11.46 1.77
C GLY A 88 -0.05 11.80 2.57
N GLY A 89 -0.85 10.81 2.95
CA GLY A 89 -2.00 11.00 3.84
C GLY A 89 -2.98 12.04 3.31
N VAL A 90 -3.28 13.06 4.13
CA VAL A 90 -4.14 14.19 3.74
C VAL A 90 -3.36 15.39 3.19
N ASN A 91 -2.04 15.27 3.03
CA ASN A 91 -1.17 16.31 2.47
C ASN A 91 -0.02 15.74 1.63
N PRO A 92 -0.33 15.04 0.52
CA PRO A 92 0.69 14.38 -0.29
C PRO A 92 1.69 15.36 -0.92
N ARG A 93 1.29 16.62 -1.14
CA ARG A 93 2.18 17.68 -1.64
C ARG A 93 3.26 18.08 -0.63
N ALA A 94 2.90 18.24 0.65
CA ALA A 94 3.89 18.54 1.68
C ALA A 94 4.84 17.37 1.92
N CYS A 95 4.33 16.13 1.87
CA CYS A 95 5.16 14.93 1.91
C CYS A 95 6.21 14.93 0.79
N ALA A 96 5.77 15.17 -0.45
CA ALA A 96 6.67 15.22 -1.60
C ALA A 96 7.68 16.36 -1.55
N ALA A 97 7.31 17.53 -1.01
CA ALA A 97 8.26 18.61 -0.77
C ALA A 97 9.34 18.20 0.23
N ALA A 98 8.96 17.51 1.32
CA ALA A 98 9.90 16.99 2.32
C ALA A 98 10.83 15.90 1.74
N VAL A 99 10.28 14.96 0.96
CA VAL A 99 11.08 13.94 0.26
C VAL A 99 12.02 14.57 -0.75
N THR A 100 11.55 15.52 -1.57
CA THR A 100 12.38 16.23 -2.56
C THR A 100 13.55 16.94 -1.88
N LYS A 101 13.27 17.63 -0.77
CA LYS A 101 14.33 18.27 0.03
C LYS A 101 15.33 17.24 0.55
N MET A 102 14.86 16.13 1.12
CA MET A 102 15.71 15.06 1.63
C MET A 102 16.61 14.47 0.54
N VAL A 103 16.06 14.18 -0.65
CA VAL A 103 16.82 13.70 -1.81
C VAL A 103 17.92 14.70 -2.21
N GLN A 104 17.60 15.99 -2.24
CA GLN A 104 18.57 17.05 -2.54
C GLN A 104 19.67 17.18 -1.48
N ASP A 105 19.32 17.06 -0.19
CA ASP A 105 20.29 17.11 0.91
C ASP A 105 21.30 15.95 0.84
N HIS A 106 20.93 14.80 0.26
CA HIS A 106 21.82 13.68 -0.06
C HIS A 106 22.56 13.83 -1.41
N GLY A 107 22.39 14.95 -2.13
CA GLY A 107 23.07 15.20 -3.41
C GLY A 107 22.57 14.33 -4.57
N LEU A 108 21.37 13.76 -4.45
CA LEU A 108 20.74 12.91 -5.47
C LEU A 108 19.80 13.71 -6.37
N ALA A 109 19.47 13.14 -7.54
CA ALA A 109 18.61 13.76 -8.55
C ALA A 109 17.38 12.89 -8.89
N LEU A 110 16.78 12.26 -7.87
CA LEU A 110 15.60 11.41 -8.04
C LEU A 110 14.34 12.23 -8.33
N GLN A 111 13.52 11.75 -9.26
CA GLN A 111 12.24 12.37 -9.63
C GLN A 111 11.13 11.95 -8.67
N VAL A 112 10.47 12.93 -8.05
CA VAL A 112 9.36 12.71 -7.12
C VAL A 112 8.04 13.14 -7.78
N ALA A 113 7.11 12.21 -7.92
CA ALA A 113 5.76 12.46 -8.44
C ALA A 113 4.70 12.40 -7.33
N VAL A 114 3.62 13.16 -7.50
CA VAL A 114 2.52 13.24 -6.54
C VAL A 114 1.21 12.88 -7.21
N ILE A 115 0.52 11.87 -6.67
CA ILE A 115 -0.86 11.56 -7.04
C ILE A 115 -1.78 12.35 -6.10
N SER A 116 -2.74 13.06 -6.68
CA SER A 116 -3.71 13.89 -5.98
C SER A 116 -5.10 13.70 -6.59
N GLY A 117 -6.14 14.18 -5.91
CA GLY A 117 -7.54 14.03 -6.32
C GLY A 117 -8.38 13.20 -5.35
N ASP A 118 -7.75 12.67 -4.29
CA ASP A 118 -8.41 11.99 -3.19
C ASP A 118 -9.12 12.97 -2.25
N ASP A 119 -8.57 14.17 -2.02
CA ASP A 119 -9.15 15.20 -1.14
C ASP A 119 -10.46 15.76 -1.73
N LEU A 120 -11.59 15.41 -1.11
CA LEU A 120 -12.94 15.84 -1.47
C LEU A 120 -13.52 16.88 -0.51
N MET A 121 -12.71 17.54 0.32
CA MET A 121 -13.18 18.53 1.31
C MET A 121 -14.05 19.63 0.69
N ALA A 122 -13.71 20.08 -0.52
CA ALA A 122 -14.48 21.10 -1.24
C ALA A 122 -15.91 20.66 -1.59
N ARG A 123 -16.18 19.34 -1.61
CA ARG A 123 -17.49 18.73 -1.89
C ARG A 123 -18.29 18.43 -0.62
N ALA A 124 -17.79 18.74 0.57
CA ALA A 124 -18.52 18.52 1.83
C ALA A 124 -19.96 19.12 1.82
N PRO A 125 -20.21 20.34 1.29
CA PRO A 125 -21.57 20.88 1.22
C PRO A 125 -22.49 20.08 0.29
N GLU A 126 -21.96 19.51 -0.79
CA GLU A 126 -22.69 18.64 -1.73
C GLU A 126 -23.14 17.36 -1.02
N PHE A 127 -22.23 16.71 -0.29
CA PHE A 127 -22.54 15.48 0.44
C PHE A 127 -23.53 15.69 1.58
N ALA A 128 -23.40 16.80 2.32
CA ALA A 128 -24.33 17.14 3.40
C ALA A 128 -25.73 17.52 2.90
N ALA A 129 -25.84 18.07 1.68
CA ALA A 129 -27.12 18.38 1.05
C ALA A 129 -27.78 17.15 0.40
N GLY A 130 -26.99 16.13 0.07
CA GLY A 130 -27.46 14.86 -0.48
C GLY A 130 -27.96 13.88 0.59
N ASP A 131 -28.41 12.69 0.16
CA ASP A 131 -28.74 11.56 1.04
C ASP A 131 -27.55 10.60 1.19
N VAL A 132 -26.35 11.16 1.36
CA VAL A 132 -25.13 10.36 1.59
C VAL A 132 -25.18 9.79 3.01
N ARG A 133 -24.95 8.48 3.10
CA ARG A 133 -24.99 7.72 4.35
C ARG A 133 -23.74 6.88 4.50
N GLU A 134 -23.33 6.67 5.74
CA GLU A 134 -22.28 5.73 6.06
C GLU A 134 -22.71 4.32 5.63
N MET A 135 -21.81 3.61 4.95
CA MET A 135 -22.12 2.42 4.15
C MET A 135 -22.52 1.18 4.98
N PHE A 136 -22.19 1.13 6.28
CA PHE A 136 -22.53 0.00 7.14
C PHE A 136 -23.68 0.30 8.13
N SER A 137 -23.69 1.50 8.70
CA SER A 137 -24.59 1.92 9.76
C SER A 137 -25.79 2.74 9.27
N GLY A 138 -25.72 3.27 8.04
CA GLY A 138 -26.76 4.13 7.48
C GLY A 138 -26.87 5.52 8.14
N VAL A 139 -25.92 5.86 9.02
CA VAL A 139 -25.85 7.17 9.68
C VAL A 139 -25.69 8.26 8.62
N ALA A 140 -26.45 9.34 8.78
CA ALA A 140 -26.43 10.47 7.85
C ALA A 140 -25.08 11.19 7.88
N PHE A 141 -24.71 11.79 6.74
CA PHE A 141 -23.48 12.58 6.63
C PHE A 141 -23.43 13.69 7.72
N PRO A 142 -22.29 13.87 8.42
CA PRO A 142 -22.18 14.86 9.50
C PRO A 142 -22.33 16.31 9.01
N ALA A 143 -22.58 17.22 9.95
CA ALA A 143 -22.60 18.65 9.66
C ALA A 143 -21.25 19.14 9.08
N VAL A 144 -21.30 19.95 8.02
CA VAL A 144 -20.12 20.39 7.24
C VAL A 144 -19.05 21.05 8.10
N ASP A 145 -19.46 21.83 9.10
CA ASP A 145 -18.58 22.55 10.04
C ASP A 145 -17.81 21.63 11.00
N ARG A 146 -18.20 20.35 11.09
CA ARG A 146 -17.51 19.34 11.92
C ARG A 146 -16.56 18.46 11.11
N ILE A 147 -16.58 18.52 9.79
CA ILE A 147 -15.75 17.66 8.93
C ILE A 147 -14.28 18.08 9.04
N ALA A 148 -13.42 17.10 9.31
CA ALA A 148 -11.97 17.27 9.40
C ALA A 148 -11.24 16.81 8.14
N SER A 149 -11.71 15.73 7.50
CA SER A 149 -11.19 15.27 6.21
C SER A 149 -12.25 14.48 5.42
N ILE A 150 -12.13 14.47 4.10
CA ILE A 150 -12.88 13.59 3.20
C ILE A 150 -11.91 13.12 2.12
N ASN A 151 -11.63 11.82 2.07
CA ASN A 151 -10.66 11.26 1.14
C ASN A 151 -11.24 10.03 0.42
N ALA A 152 -11.24 10.07 -0.92
CA ALA A 152 -11.56 8.92 -1.75
C ALA A 152 -10.37 7.95 -1.83
N TYR A 153 -10.65 6.65 -1.92
CA TYR A 153 -9.62 5.63 -2.07
C TYR A 153 -9.24 5.50 -3.54
N LEU A 154 -8.12 6.10 -3.96
CA LEU A 154 -7.68 6.06 -5.35
C LEU A 154 -7.09 4.70 -5.75
N GLY A 155 -7.15 4.40 -7.04
CA GLY A 155 -6.58 3.21 -7.67
C GLY A 155 -5.15 3.40 -8.19
N ALA A 156 -4.68 2.38 -8.91
CA ALA A 156 -3.30 2.22 -9.36
C ALA A 156 -2.95 2.95 -10.67
N ALA A 157 -3.94 3.29 -11.50
CA ALA A 157 -3.69 3.83 -12.85
C ALA A 157 -2.77 5.07 -12.86
N ALA A 158 -2.99 6.02 -11.95
CA ALA A 158 -2.19 7.25 -11.88
C ALA A 158 -0.75 6.99 -11.39
N ILE A 159 -0.55 5.97 -10.54
CA ILE A 159 0.78 5.53 -10.09
C ILE A 159 1.56 4.99 -11.30
N ALA A 160 0.92 4.14 -12.11
CA ALA A 160 1.55 3.56 -13.31
C ALA A 160 1.97 4.64 -14.33
N VAL A 161 1.12 5.65 -14.56
CA VAL A 161 1.46 6.79 -15.42
C VAL A 161 2.69 7.53 -14.88
N ALA A 162 2.74 7.84 -13.59
CA ALA A 162 3.87 8.56 -13.00
C ALA A 162 5.20 7.77 -13.15
N LEU A 163 5.16 6.46 -12.95
CA LEU A 163 6.34 5.59 -13.12
C LEU A 163 6.80 5.54 -14.57
N ARG A 164 5.88 5.39 -15.53
CA ARG A 164 6.18 5.39 -16.97
C ARG A 164 6.72 6.74 -17.46
N ASP A 165 6.31 7.84 -16.82
CA ASP A 165 6.84 9.19 -17.06
C ASP A 165 8.21 9.44 -16.39
N GLY A 166 8.79 8.43 -15.74
CA GLY A 166 10.15 8.46 -15.22
C GLY A 166 10.27 8.85 -13.74
N ALA A 167 9.18 8.80 -12.96
CA ALA A 167 9.28 8.97 -11.52
C ALA A 167 10.14 7.87 -10.88
N ASP A 168 11.00 8.27 -9.94
CA ASP A 168 11.74 7.35 -9.07
C ASP A 168 10.97 7.08 -7.78
N ILE A 169 10.23 8.09 -7.30
CA ILE A 169 9.43 8.06 -6.08
C ILE A 169 8.03 8.57 -6.40
N VAL A 170 6.99 7.77 -6.15
CA VAL A 170 5.60 8.16 -6.29
C VAL A 170 4.95 8.25 -4.91
N ILE A 171 4.38 9.40 -4.59
CA ILE A 171 3.68 9.67 -3.33
C ILE A 171 2.21 9.91 -3.63
N THR A 172 1.33 9.17 -2.99
CA THR A 172 -0.12 9.37 -3.06
C THR A 172 -0.69 9.81 -1.71
N GLY A 173 -1.89 10.38 -1.75
CA GLY A 173 -2.75 10.57 -0.58
C GLY A 173 -3.43 9.25 -0.21
N ARG A 174 -4.75 9.25 -0.03
CA ARG A 174 -5.48 7.99 0.15
C ARG A 174 -5.54 7.19 -1.16
N GLY A 175 -4.81 6.07 -1.19
CA GLY A 175 -5.02 4.97 -2.13
C GLY A 175 -5.66 3.76 -1.44
N VAL A 176 -6.16 2.80 -2.21
CA VAL A 176 -6.30 1.43 -1.68
C VAL A 176 -4.92 0.81 -1.50
N ASP A 177 -4.83 -0.09 -0.54
CA ASP A 177 -3.55 -0.59 -0.02
C ASP A 177 -2.82 -1.40 -1.11
N SER A 178 -3.56 -2.27 -1.82
CA SER A 178 -3.05 -2.98 -3.01
C SER A 178 -2.66 -2.09 -4.21
N ALA A 179 -3.07 -0.81 -4.27
CA ALA A 179 -2.80 0.04 -5.44
C ALA A 179 -1.32 0.35 -5.62
N VAL A 180 -0.53 0.40 -4.55
CA VAL A 180 0.91 0.67 -4.66
C VAL A 180 1.63 -0.48 -5.38
N THR A 181 1.20 -1.72 -5.15
CA THR A 181 1.72 -2.92 -5.82
C THR A 181 1.16 -3.07 -7.23
N LEU A 182 -0.16 -2.88 -7.41
CA LEU A 182 -0.78 -2.90 -8.73
C LEU A 182 -0.20 -1.81 -9.64
N GLY A 183 0.11 -0.63 -9.11
CA GLY A 183 0.70 0.48 -9.86
C GLY A 183 2.07 0.13 -10.44
N ALA A 184 2.91 -0.58 -9.69
CA ALA A 184 4.17 -1.13 -10.19
C ALA A 184 3.94 -2.17 -11.30
N CYS A 185 3.00 -3.09 -11.10
CA CYS A 185 2.67 -4.10 -12.10
C CYS A 185 2.20 -3.47 -13.42
N LEU A 186 1.29 -2.49 -13.33
CA LEU A 186 0.80 -1.75 -14.48
C LEU A 186 1.94 -0.94 -15.15
N ALA A 187 2.86 -0.34 -14.40
CA ALA A 187 3.98 0.37 -15.02
C ALA A 187 4.88 -0.55 -15.85
N GLU A 188 5.07 -1.78 -15.38
CA GLU A 188 6.04 -2.75 -15.91
C GLU A 188 5.49 -3.71 -16.95
N PHE A 189 4.19 -4.00 -16.87
CA PHE A 189 3.50 -4.91 -17.76
C PHE A 189 2.54 -4.15 -18.66
N ASP A 190 2.51 -4.53 -19.94
CA ASP A 190 1.59 -4.00 -20.95
C ASP A 190 0.17 -4.58 -20.78
N TRP A 191 -0.35 -4.62 -19.55
CA TRP A 191 -1.70 -5.07 -19.27
C TRP A 191 -2.71 -3.99 -19.65
N GLU A 192 -3.78 -4.43 -20.30
CA GLU A 192 -4.89 -3.55 -20.65
C GLU A 192 -5.76 -3.25 -19.40
N PRO A 193 -6.45 -2.10 -19.36
CA PRO A 193 -7.31 -1.74 -18.22
C PRO A 193 -8.46 -2.72 -17.94
N ASP A 194 -8.82 -3.57 -18.91
CA ASP A 194 -9.88 -4.58 -18.80
C ASP A 194 -9.34 -6.01 -18.65
N ASP A 195 -8.04 -6.17 -18.42
CA ASP A 195 -7.36 -7.43 -18.13
C ASP A 195 -7.59 -7.88 -16.68
N PHE A 196 -8.87 -7.96 -16.30
CA PHE A 196 -9.30 -8.00 -14.90
C PHE A 196 -8.69 -9.13 -14.09
N ASP A 197 -8.44 -10.30 -14.68
CA ASP A 197 -7.81 -11.42 -13.98
C ASP A 197 -6.37 -11.08 -13.55
N ARG A 198 -5.60 -10.41 -14.42
CA ARG A 198 -4.23 -9.97 -14.07
C ARG A 198 -4.24 -8.84 -13.06
N LEU A 199 -5.18 -7.89 -13.18
CA LEU A 199 -5.37 -6.84 -12.20
C LEU A 199 -5.71 -7.44 -10.82
N ALA A 200 -6.66 -8.38 -10.76
CA ALA A 200 -7.05 -9.05 -9.54
C ALA A 200 -5.89 -9.85 -8.94
N GLN A 201 -5.12 -10.54 -9.77
CA GLN A 201 -3.95 -11.29 -9.33
C GLN A 201 -2.86 -10.38 -8.72
N ALA A 202 -2.61 -9.21 -9.30
CA ALA A 202 -1.70 -8.21 -8.73
C ALA A 202 -2.28 -7.55 -7.47
N CYS A 203 -3.60 -7.35 -7.39
CA CYS A 203 -4.24 -6.91 -6.15
C CYS A 203 -4.05 -7.91 -5.01
N VAL A 204 -4.16 -9.22 -5.29
CA VAL A 204 -3.85 -10.27 -4.30
C VAL A 204 -2.37 -10.22 -3.90
N ALA A 205 -1.46 -10.00 -4.85
CA ALA A 205 -0.04 -9.81 -4.51
C ALA A 205 0.17 -8.62 -3.58
N GLY A 206 -0.48 -7.48 -3.87
CA GLY A 206 -0.46 -6.29 -3.02
C GLY A 206 -0.99 -6.56 -1.63
N HIS A 207 -2.18 -7.18 -1.55
CA HIS A 207 -2.81 -7.56 -0.29
C HIS A 207 -1.96 -8.50 0.57
N LEU A 208 -1.18 -9.38 -0.06
CA LEU A 208 -0.31 -10.30 0.67
C LEU A 208 0.98 -9.65 1.16
N ILE A 209 1.46 -8.58 0.52
CA ILE A 209 2.71 -7.89 0.94
C ILE A 209 2.47 -6.57 1.68
N GLU A 210 1.22 -6.17 1.88
CA GLU A 210 0.84 -5.11 2.80
C GLU A 210 0.77 -5.63 4.25
N CYS A 211 0.41 -4.77 5.21
CA CYS A 211 0.34 -5.11 6.64
C CYS A 211 1.66 -5.64 7.25
N GLY A 212 2.81 -5.23 6.69
CA GLY A 212 4.13 -5.53 7.25
C GLY A 212 4.50 -7.01 7.16
N PRO A 213 5.01 -7.65 8.23
CA PRO A 213 5.49 -9.03 8.16
C PRO A 213 4.39 -10.11 8.31
N GLN A 214 3.11 -9.79 8.13
CA GLN A 214 2.03 -10.75 8.42
C GLN A 214 2.13 -12.04 7.61
N VAL A 215 2.28 -11.92 6.29
CA VAL A 215 2.44 -13.08 5.38
C VAL A 215 3.73 -13.87 5.63
N THR A 216 4.71 -13.25 6.30
CA THR A 216 6.00 -13.83 6.68
C THR A 216 6.04 -14.29 8.14
N GLY A 217 4.88 -14.40 8.80
CA GLY A 217 4.73 -14.99 10.14
C GLY A 217 4.58 -13.98 11.29
N GLY A 218 4.54 -12.68 11.02
CA GLY A 218 4.44 -11.62 12.03
C GLY A 218 3.08 -11.54 12.74
N ASN A 219 2.02 -11.98 12.07
CA ASN A 219 0.68 -12.14 12.64
C ASN A 219 0.07 -13.44 12.11
N PHE A 220 0.56 -14.55 12.64
CA PHE A 220 0.27 -15.92 12.21
C PHE A 220 -0.17 -16.77 13.39
N THR A 221 -1.24 -17.57 13.23
CA THR A 221 -1.80 -18.38 14.33
C THR A 221 -0.77 -19.33 14.92
N ASP A 222 0.00 -20.02 14.07
CA ASP A 222 1.05 -20.94 14.49
C ASP A 222 2.38 -20.21 14.73
N TRP A 223 2.35 -19.04 15.38
CA TRP A 223 3.53 -18.21 15.70
C TRP A 223 4.67 -18.97 16.40
N ARG A 224 4.37 -20.09 17.07
CA ARG A 224 5.40 -20.95 17.69
C ARG A 224 6.32 -21.60 16.66
N ASP A 225 5.84 -21.83 15.44
CA ASP A 225 6.63 -22.38 14.34
C ASP A 225 7.59 -21.33 13.75
N VAL A 226 7.32 -20.04 13.96
CA VAL A 226 8.28 -18.94 13.68
C VAL A 226 9.49 -19.03 14.61
N GLY A 227 9.25 -19.45 15.86
CA GLY A 227 10.29 -19.67 16.87
C GLY A 227 11.11 -18.42 17.17
N ASP A 228 12.42 -18.59 17.31
CA ASP A 228 13.35 -17.51 17.65
C ASP A 228 13.46 -16.43 16.56
N GLY A 229 13.01 -16.73 15.32
CA GLY A 229 12.99 -15.79 14.20
C GLY A 229 11.92 -14.70 14.31
N PHE A 230 11.19 -14.60 15.42
CA PHE A 230 10.18 -13.56 15.62
C PHE A 230 10.80 -12.16 15.84
N VAL A 231 12.03 -12.10 16.35
CA VAL A 231 12.70 -10.83 16.71
C VAL A 231 13.24 -10.07 15.50
N ASP A 232 13.45 -10.77 14.39
CA ASP A 232 14.10 -10.27 13.17
C ASP A 232 13.35 -10.72 11.90
N ILE A 233 12.02 -10.81 11.98
CA ILE A 233 11.17 -11.29 10.88
C ILE A 233 11.51 -10.57 9.56
N GLY A 234 11.65 -11.36 8.50
CA GLY A 234 11.78 -10.87 7.13
C GLY A 234 10.52 -10.19 6.63
N TYR A 235 10.62 -8.99 6.10
CA TYR A 235 9.52 -8.36 5.38
C TYR A 235 9.26 -9.04 4.03
N PRO A 236 8.01 -9.03 3.54
CA PRO A 236 7.63 -9.81 2.37
C PRO A 236 8.20 -9.25 1.07
N ILE A 237 8.50 -10.17 0.16
CA ILE A 237 8.84 -9.90 -1.24
C ILE A 237 7.89 -10.71 -2.12
N ALA A 238 7.25 -10.04 -3.09
CA ALA A 238 6.52 -10.68 -4.17
C ALA A 238 7.34 -10.65 -5.46
N GLU A 239 7.58 -11.81 -6.05
CA GLU A 239 8.16 -11.96 -7.39
C GLU A 239 7.03 -12.22 -8.39
N ILE A 240 6.60 -11.17 -9.10
CA ILE A 240 5.38 -11.17 -9.92
C ILE A 240 5.75 -11.33 -11.39
N GLN A 241 5.15 -12.32 -12.06
CA GLN A 241 5.36 -12.59 -13.48
C GLN A 241 4.38 -11.80 -14.35
N THR A 242 4.71 -11.66 -15.64
CA THR A 242 3.85 -10.98 -16.64
C THR A 242 2.45 -11.59 -16.79
N ASP A 243 2.25 -12.86 -16.44
CA ASP A 243 0.92 -13.49 -16.45
C ASP A 243 0.13 -13.27 -15.13
N GLY A 244 0.73 -12.56 -14.17
CA GLY A 244 0.19 -12.28 -12.84
C GLY A 244 0.60 -13.32 -11.79
N VAL A 245 1.00 -14.53 -12.16
CA VAL A 245 1.42 -15.55 -11.18
C VAL A 245 2.62 -15.03 -10.40
N PHE A 246 2.61 -15.21 -9.09
CA PHE A 246 3.69 -14.69 -8.25
C PHE A 246 4.16 -15.67 -7.19
N THR A 247 5.39 -15.45 -6.74
CA THR A 247 5.99 -16.17 -5.62
C THR A 247 6.25 -15.21 -4.48
N LEU A 248 5.73 -15.54 -3.29
CA LEU A 248 6.06 -14.87 -2.05
C LEU A 248 7.32 -15.46 -1.45
N THR A 249 8.19 -14.58 -0.95
CA THR A 249 9.39 -14.94 -0.20
C THR A 249 9.75 -13.81 0.76
N LYS A 250 10.91 -13.93 1.42
CA LYS A 250 11.47 -12.90 2.31
C LYS A 250 12.98 -12.80 2.09
N PRO A 251 13.64 -11.71 2.55
CA PRO A 251 15.09 -11.63 2.58
C PRO A 251 15.74 -12.88 3.18
N ALA A 252 16.84 -13.33 2.59
CA ALA A 252 17.59 -14.45 3.12
C ALA A 252 18.26 -14.08 4.46
N ASN A 253 18.47 -15.08 5.33
CA ASN A 253 19.09 -14.93 6.66
C ASN A 253 18.33 -14.01 7.64
N THR A 254 17.03 -13.88 7.46
CA THR A 254 16.14 -13.20 8.42
C THR A 254 15.19 -14.21 9.04
N GLY A 255 14.62 -13.89 10.20
CA GLY A 255 13.57 -14.68 10.81
C GLY A 255 12.26 -14.70 10.02
N GLY A 256 11.19 -15.21 10.64
CA GLY A 256 9.91 -15.43 9.99
C GLY A 256 9.81 -16.76 9.25
N LEU A 257 8.69 -16.98 8.57
CA LEU A 257 8.43 -18.12 7.69
C LEU A 257 7.52 -17.71 6.54
N VAL A 258 7.61 -18.36 5.38
CA VAL A 258 6.65 -18.18 4.29
C VAL A 258 6.06 -19.53 3.95
N THR A 259 4.83 -19.75 4.41
CA THR A 259 4.13 -21.02 4.29
C THR A 259 2.76 -20.85 3.66
N VAL A 260 2.15 -21.95 3.23
CA VAL A 260 0.74 -21.97 2.83
C VAL A 260 -0.15 -21.39 3.94
N GLY A 261 0.14 -21.71 5.21
CA GLY A 261 -0.63 -21.23 6.36
C GLY A 261 -0.56 -19.71 6.52
N SER A 262 0.65 -19.15 6.62
CA SER A 262 0.84 -17.70 6.77
C SER A 262 0.29 -16.91 5.58
N THR A 263 0.39 -17.48 4.37
CA THR A 263 -0.18 -16.89 3.16
C THR A 263 -1.71 -16.92 3.15
N ALA A 264 -2.32 -18.03 3.56
CA ALA A 264 -3.77 -18.17 3.59
C ALA A 264 -4.42 -17.27 4.66
N GLU A 265 -3.76 -17.10 5.81
CA GLU A 265 -4.25 -16.19 6.85
C GLU A 265 -4.21 -14.73 6.40
N GLN A 266 -3.11 -14.28 5.79
CA GLN A 266 -3.06 -12.92 5.22
C GLN A 266 -4.07 -12.75 4.09
N LEU A 267 -4.27 -13.75 3.21
CA LEU A 267 -5.25 -13.67 2.12
C LEU A 267 -6.68 -13.40 2.59
N LEU A 268 -7.03 -13.85 3.79
CA LEU A 268 -8.37 -13.70 4.38
C LEU A 268 -8.47 -12.51 5.34
N TYR A 269 -7.36 -11.83 5.63
CA TYR A 269 -7.31 -10.72 6.55
C TYR A 269 -8.07 -9.52 6.01
N GLU A 270 -8.99 -8.96 6.81
CA GLU A 270 -9.82 -7.80 6.42
C GLU A 270 -10.66 -7.98 5.14
N ILE A 271 -10.85 -9.22 4.68
CA ILE A 271 -11.70 -9.53 3.53
C ILE A 271 -13.13 -9.79 3.98
N GLY A 272 -14.04 -8.92 3.55
CA GLY A 272 -15.48 -9.05 3.79
C GLY A 272 -16.14 -10.13 2.91
N ASP A 273 -16.32 -9.84 1.62
CA ASP A 273 -16.84 -10.81 0.64
C ASP A 273 -15.70 -11.27 -0.28
N PRO A 274 -15.18 -12.51 -0.11
CA PRO A 274 -14.07 -13.00 -0.92
C PRO A 274 -14.43 -13.27 -2.39
N GLN A 275 -15.72 -13.34 -2.75
CA GLN A 275 -16.15 -13.44 -4.17
C GLN A 275 -16.25 -12.07 -4.84
N ARG A 276 -16.24 -10.99 -4.05
CA ARG A 276 -16.51 -9.64 -4.53
C ARG A 276 -15.81 -8.59 -3.68
N TYR A 277 -14.49 -8.70 -3.61
CA TYR A 277 -13.66 -7.69 -2.98
C TYR A 277 -13.52 -6.47 -3.91
N LEU A 278 -14.17 -5.36 -3.55
CA LEU A 278 -14.31 -4.20 -4.42
C LEU A 278 -13.11 -3.25 -4.29
N LEU A 279 -12.36 -3.08 -5.38
CA LEU A 279 -11.29 -2.10 -5.50
C LEU A 279 -11.58 -1.11 -6.65
N PRO A 280 -10.96 0.08 -6.64
CA PRO A 280 -11.10 1.08 -7.71
C PRO A 280 -10.81 0.59 -9.12
N ASP A 281 -9.82 -0.29 -9.28
CA ASP A 281 -9.34 -0.74 -10.58
C ASP A 281 -10.02 -2.05 -11.03
N VAL A 282 -10.48 -2.89 -10.08
CA VAL A 282 -11.06 -4.21 -10.36
C VAL A 282 -11.89 -4.71 -9.17
N ALA A 283 -12.95 -5.47 -9.43
CA ALA A 283 -13.63 -6.25 -8.39
C ALA A 283 -13.08 -7.68 -8.38
N CYS A 284 -12.42 -8.08 -7.29
CA CYS A 284 -11.69 -9.35 -7.20
C CYS A 284 -12.54 -10.49 -6.64
N ASP A 285 -12.34 -11.69 -7.20
CA ASP A 285 -12.80 -12.97 -6.67
C ASP A 285 -11.58 -13.82 -6.26
N PHE A 286 -11.48 -14.07 -4.96
CA PHE A 286 -10.40 -14.83 -4.34
C PHE A 286 -10.72 -16.33 -4.22
N THR A 287 -11.93 -16.78 -4.58
CA THR A 287 -12.37 -18.17 -4.33
C THR A 287 -11.64 -19.22 -5.14
N GLN A 288 -11.00 -18.83 -6.24
CA GLN A 288 -10.20 -19.71 -7.09
C GLN A 288 -8.69 -19.58 -6.83
N VAL A 289 -8.28 -18.75 -5.85
CA VAL A 289 -6.88 -18.57 -5.49
C VAL A 289 -6.29 -19.89 -4.99
N LYS A 290 -5.17 -20.28 -5.59
CA LYS A 290 -4.37 -21.46 -5.25
C LYS A 290 -3.07 -21.01 -4.63
N ILE A 291 -2.81 -21.51 -3.43
CA ILE A 291 -1.57 -21.28 -2.68
C ILE A 291 -0.80 -22.60 -2.66
N LYS A 292 0.43 -22.59 -3.18
CA LYS A 292 1.26 -23.79 -3.31
C LYS A 292 2.65 -23.54 -2.76
N GLN A 293 3.07 -24.36 -1.78
CA GLN A 293 4.48 -24.40 -1.38
C GLN A 293 5.32 -24.93 -2.53
N ILE A 294 6.36 -24.19 -2.94
CA ILE A 294 7.27 -24.61 -4.01
C ILE A 294 8.71 -24.83 -3.52
N ASP A 295 9.09 -24.21 -2.40
CA ASP A 295 10.36 -24.37 -1.69
C ASP A 295 10.15 -23.95 -0.22
N PRO A 296 10.99 -24.36 0.74
CA PRO A 296 11.19 -23.60 1.97
C PRO A 296 11.13 -22.08 1.76
N GLU A 297 10.26 -21.41 2.50
CA GLU A 297 10.09 -19.94 2.45
C GLU A 297 9.72 -19.37 1.06
N ARG A 298 9.18 -20.22 0.17
CA ARG A 298 8.65 -19.80 -1.13
C ARG A 298 7.28 -20.41 -1.41
N VAL A 299 6.30 -19.53 -1.58
CA VAL A 299 4.90 -19.90 -1.83
C VAL A 299 4.44 -19.26 -3.13
N GLN A 300 4.01 -20.08 -4.08
CA GLN A 300 3.42 -19.61 -5.33
C GLN A 300 1.92 -19.38 -5.14
N VAL A 301 1.41 -18.26 -5.67
CA VAL A 301 0.00 -17.87 -5.64
C VAL A 301 -0.49 -17.60 -7.06
N SER A 302 -1.68 -18.09 -7.39
CA SER A 302 -2.31 -17.97 -8.71
C SER A 302 -3.82 -18.11 -8.63
N GLY A 303 -4.56 -17.79 -9.69
CA GLY A 303 -5.98 -18.12 -9.84
C GLY A 303 -6.94 -17.08 -9.25
N ALA A 304 -6.47 -15.88 -8.93
CA ALA A 304 -7.39 -14.76 -8.68
C ALA A 304 -8.13 -14.42 -9.98
N MET A 305 -9.42 -14.09 -9.88
CA MET A 305 -10.22 -13.67 -11.02
C MET A 305 -10.73 -12.25 -10.79
N GLY A 306 -10.98 -11.53 -11.86
CA GLY A 306 -11.46 -10.15 -11.80
C GLY A 306 -12.73 -9.93 -12.61
N THR A 307 -13.53 -8.97 -12.16
CA THR A 307 -14.67 -8.41 -12.90
C THR A 307 -14.55 -6.89 -12.94
N PRO A 308 -15.33 -6.20 -13.81
CA PRO A 308 -15.27 -4.75 -13.89
C PRO A 308 -15.39 -4.07 -12.51
N PRO A 309 -14.63 -2.99 -12.27
CA PRO A 309 -14.69 -2.25 -11.01
C PRO A 309 -16.10 -1.68 -10.74
N PRO A 310 -16.41 -1.35 -9.48
CA PRO A 310 -17.65 -0.65 -9.15
C PRO A 310 -17.72 0.73 -9.82
N ASP A 311 -18.93 1.25 -9.99
CA ASP A 311 -19.20 2.63 -10.47
C ASP A 311 -19.06 3.69 -9.36
N GLN A 312 -18.57 3.27 -8.17
CA GLN A 312 -18.47 4.07 -6.96
C GLN A 312 -17.10 3.87 -6.30
N TYR A 313 -16.66 4.92 -5.59
CA TYR A 313 -15.46 4.87 -4.76
C TYR A 313 -15.81 4.74 -3.28
N LYS A 314 -15.02 3.95 -2.53
CA LYS A 314 -15.00 4.06 -1.06
C LYS A 314 -14.45 5.44 -0.69
N VAL A 315 -15.12 6.10 0.25
CA VAL A 315 -14.71 7.42 0.77
C VAL A 315 -14.65 7.34 2.29
N SER A 316 -13.54 7.80 2.87
CA SER A 316 -13.42 7.99 4.31
C SER A 316 -13.63 9.46 4.65
N ALA A 317 -14.62 9.74 5.51
CA ALA A 317 -14.84 11.07 6.06
C ALA A 317 -14.59 11.02 7.57
N THR A 318 -13.74 11.92 8.07
CA THR A 318 -13.51 12.08 9.51
C THR A 318 -14.13 13.38 9.98
N TYR A 319 -14.70 13.38 11.18
CA TYR A 319 -15.35 14.55 11.76
C TYR A 319 -15.10 14.63 13.26
N ILE A 320 -15.16 15.83 13.81
CA ILE A 320 -14.97 16.07 15.24
C ILE A 320 -16.20 15.56 15.99
N ASP A 321 -16.03 14.52 16.80
CA ASP A 321 -17.11 13.93 17.61
C ASP A 321 -16.88 14.04 19.12
N GLY A 322 -17.34 15.16 19.67
CA GLY A 322 -17.22 15.47 21.09
C GLY A 322 -15.87 16.08 21.49
N TYR A 323 -15.57 16.01 22.78
CA TYR A 323 -14.40 16.62 23.40
C TYR A 323 -13.68 15.61 24.28
N LYS A 324 -12.34 15.66 24.30
CA LYS A 324 -11.50 14.90 25.22
C LYS A 324 -10.92 15.85 26.28
N ALA A 325 -11.08 15.51 27.56
CA ALA A 325 -10.29 16.13 28.61
C ALA A 325 -8.86 15.55 28.57
N ALA A 326 -7.85 16.41 28.40
CA ALA A 326 -6.44 16.04 28.50
C ALA A 326 -5.82 16.82 29.67
N MET A 327 -5.05 16.12 30.49
CA MET A 327 -4.22 16.71 31.56
C MET A 327 -2.87 17.13 31.00
#